data_AF-A0A7K0Z176-F1
#
_entry.id   AF-A0A7K0Z176-F1
#
_cell.length_a   1.000
_cell.length_b   1.000
_cell.length_c   1.000
_cell.angle_alpha   90.00
_cell.angle_beta   90.00
_cell.angle_gamma   90.00
#
_symmetry.space_group_name_H-M   'P 1'
#
loop_
_entity.id
_entity.type
_entity.pdbx_description
1 polymer ?
#
loop_
_entity_poly.entity_id
_entity_poly.type
_entity_poly.pdbx_seq_one_letter_code
_entity_poly.pdbx_strand_id
1 'polypeptide(L)'
;MELFASFDEQFTALAPFLFYVVIGAIVFVETGLLFGFFLPGDSVLFSAGLVAAAQGDINIVLLVTIILAAAFFGDQVGFVIGRVVGRPYLDKHTSPRMRRMIERSERFYEKTGWWAVVAAR
;
A
#
# COMPACT_ATOMS: atom_id res chain seq x y z
N MET A 1 -22.93 19.84 30.27
CA MET A 1 -22.29 20.60 29.18
C MET A 1 -20.77 20.49 29.23
N GLU A 2 -20.12 20.51 30.41
CA GLU A 2 -18.65 20.34 30.51
C GLU A 2 -18.12 18.98 30.03
N LEU A 3 -18.90 17.90 30.22
CA LEU A 3 -18.53 16.57 29.71
C LEU A 3 -18.37 16.60 28.18
N PHE A 4 -19.34 17.16 27.46
CA PHE A 4 -19.31 17.29 26.00
C PHE A 4 -18.16 18.17 25.50
N ALA A 5 -17.87 19.28 26.19
CA ALA A 5 -16.74 20.14 25.86
C ALA A 5 -15.38 19.42 26.03
N SER A 6 -15.22 18.58 27.06
CA SER A 6 -14.01 17.78 27.23
C SER A 6 -13.85 16.68 26.17
N PHE A 7 -14.97 16.10 25.70
CA PHE A 7 -14.97 15.14 24.60
C PHE A 7 -14.59 15.82 23.28
N ASP A 8 -15.09 17.02 23.00
CA ASP A 8 -14.76 17.79 21.79
C ASP A 8 -13.29 18.22 21.76
N GLU A 9 -12.72 18.67 22.89
CA GLU A 9 -11.28 18.98 23.00
C GLU A 9 -10.40 17.75 22.75
N GLN A 10 -10.77 16.59 23.31
CA GLN A 10 -10.04 15.34 23.09
C GLN A 10 -10.14 14.87 21.64
N PHE A 11 -11.31 14.96 21.01
CA PHE A 11 -11.47 14.62 19.60
C PHE A 11 -10.68 15.54 18.68
N THR A 12 -10.62 16.83 18.99
CA THR A 12 -9.88 17.82 18.22
C THR A 12 -8.36 17.58 18.32
N ALA A 13 -7.86 17.18 19.48
CA ALA A 13 -6.46 16.80 19.67
C ALA A 13 -6.09 15.46 19.00
N LEU A 14 -7.03 14.52 18.89
CA LEU A 14 -6.81 13.21 18.26
C LEU A 14 -7.00 13.23 16.74
N ALA A 15 -7.73 14.21 16.20
CA ALA A 15 -8.03 14.31 14.77
C ALA A 15 -6.77 14.29 13.87
N PRO A 16 -5.68 15.02 14.16
CA PRO A 16 -4.46 14.96 13.36
C PRO A 16 -3.78 13.59 13.44
N PHE A 17 -3.79 12.96 14.62
CA PHE A 17 -3.20 11.63 14.81
C PHE A 17 -3.96 10.56 14.01
N LEU A 18 -5.29 10.55 14.13
CA LEU A 18 -6.15 9.65 13.37
C LEU A 18 -5.98 9.85 11.86
N PHE A 19 -5.81 11.10 11.42
CA PHE A 19 -5.54 11.42 10.03
C PHE A 19 -4.25 10.75 9.53
N TYR A 20 -3.12 10.89 10.25
CA TYR A 20 -1.87 10.22 9.85
C TYR A 20 -2.01 8.70 9.80
N VAL A 21 -2.67 8.11 10.80
CA VAL A 21 -2.85 6.65 10.89
C VAL A 21 -3.73 6.14 9.75
N VAL A 22 -4.82 6.82 9.44
CA VAL A 22 -5.74 6.41 8.36
C VAL A 22 -5.05 6.51 7.00
N ILE A 23 -4.36 7.62 6.72
CA ILE A 23 -3.63 7.78 5.45
C ILE A 23 -2.52 6.73 5.34
N GLY A 24 -1.73 6.53 6.39
CA GLY A 24 -0.70 5.49 6.42
C GLY A 24 -1.28 4.08 6.21
N ALA A 25 -2.41 3.76 6.84
CA ALA A 25 -3.08 2.46 6.68
C ALA A 25 -3.60 2.25 5.26
N ILE A 26 -4.20 3.27 4.63
CA ILE A 26 -4.66 3.19 3.24
C ILE A 26 -3.48 2.90 2.31
N VAL A 27 -2.40 3.65 2.43
CA VAL A 27 -1.18 3.46 1.61
C VAL A 27 -0.60 2.07 1.82
N PHE A 28 -0.50 1.64 3.08
CA PHE A 28 -0.01 0.31 3.42
C PHE A 28 -0.86 -0.81 2.80
N VAL A 29 -2.19 -0.66 2.82
CA VAL A 29 -3.11 -1.64 2.22
C VAL A 29 -3.01 -1.65 0.69
N GLU A 30 -2.97 -0.48 0.06
CA GLU A 30 -2.83 -0.34 -1.39
C GLU A 30 -1.51 -0.94 -1.90
N THR A 31 -0.39 -0.64 -1.24
CA THR A 31 0.94 -1.15 -1.65
C THR A 31 1.17 -2.59 -1.20
N GLY A 32 0.67 -2.99 -0.03
CA GLY A 32 0.99 -4.28 0.58
C GLY A 32 0.02 -5.42 0.28
N LEU A 33 -1.22 -5.14 -0.10
CA LEU A 33 -2.19 -6.19 -0.45
C LEU A 33 -2.54 -6.15 -1.94
N LEU A 34 -2.54 -7.33 -2.58
CA LEU A 34 -3.02 -7.50 -3.97
C LEU A 34 -4.48 -7.07 -4.16
N PHE A 35 -5.29 -7.08 -3.10
CA PHE A 35 -6.68 -6.59 -3.10
C PHE A 35 -6.79 -5.07 -2.94
N GLY A 36 -5.69 -4.38 -2.62
CA GLY A 36 -5.62 -2.93 -2.48
C GLY A 36 -5.78 -2.16 -3.79
N PHE A 37 -5.74 -2.83 -4.96
CA PHE A 37 -5.91 -2.23 -6.30
C PHE A 37 -7.20 -1.40 -6.46
N PHE A 38 -8.23 -1.65 -5.64
CA PHE A 38 -9.47 -0.89 -5.70
C PHE A 38 -9.44 0.44 -4.92
N LEU A 39 -8.47 0.66 -4.04
CA LEU A 39 -8.37 1.92 -3.29
C LEU A 39 -7.68 2.97 -4.18
N PRO A 40 -8.29 4.15 -4.40
CA PRO A 40 -7.68 5.24 -5.17
C PRO A 40 -6.67 5.99 -4.29
N GLY A 41 -5.53 5.37 -3.98
CA GLY A 41 -4.60 5.93 -3.01
C GLY A 41 -3.86 7.18 -3.48
N ASP A 42 -3.58 7.30 -4.78
CA ASP A 42 -3.01 8.54 -5.35
C ASP A 42 -3.89 9.77 -5.09
N SER A 43 -5.20 9.61 -5.25
CA SER A 43 -6.17 10.69 -5.00
C SER A 43 -6.31 10.99 -3.52
N VAL A 44 -6.21 9.96 -2.66
CA VAL A 44 -6.21 10.11 -1.19
C VAL A 44 -4.94 10.83 -0.73
N LEU A 45 -3.77 10.49 -1.27
CA LEU A 45 -2.51 11.17 -0.99
C LEU A 45 -2.56 12.64 -1.38
N PHE A 46 -3.08 12.92 -2.58
CA PHE A 46 -3.25 14.29 -3.06
C PHE A 46 -4.17 15.10 -2.14
N SER A 47 -5.31 14.51 -1.79
CA SER A 47 -6.27 15.13 -0.86
C SER A 47 -5.66 15.33 0.52
N ALA A 48 -4.86 14.38 1.00
CA ALA A 48 -4.20 14.46 2.29
C ALA A 48 -3.15 15.57 2.34
N GLY A 49 -2.37 15.74 1.27
CA GLY A 49 -1.45 16.86 1.12
C GLY A 49 -2.17 18.21 1.08
N LEU A 50 -3.31 18.29 0.41
CA LEU A 50 -4.13 19.51 0.37
C LEU A 50 -4.67 19.88 1.77
N VAL A 51 -5.16 18.88 2.53
CA VAL A 51 -5.63 19.08 3.90
C VAL A 51 -4.47 19.50 4.82
N ALA A 52 -3.30 18.88 4.68
CA ALA A 52 -2.10 19.26 5.43
C ALA A 52 -1.62 20.69 5.12
N ALA A 53 -1.81 21.16 3.89
CA ALA A 53 -1.51 22.55 3.51
C ALA A 53 -2.55 23.56 4.03
N ALA A 54 -3.81 23.14 4.17
CA ALA A 54 -4.91 23.98 4.63
C ALA A 54 -5.00 24.09 6.17
N GLN A 55 -4.59 23.05 6.90
CA GLN A 55 -4.57 23.01 8.37
C GLN A 55 -3.15 23.17 8.89
N GLY A 56 -2.87 24.29 9.57
CA GLY A 56 -1.55 24.59 10.14
C GLY A 56 -1.08 23.62 11.23
N ASP A 57 -1.98 22.79 11.76
CA ASP A 57 -1.69 21.81 12.81
C ASP A 57 -1.13 20.48 12.27
N ILE A 58 -1.15 20.27 10.94
CA ILE A 58 -0.67 19.04 10.31
C ILE A 58 0.73 19.26 9.73
N ASN A 59 1.72 18.55 10.26
CA ASN A 59 3.10 18.62 9.78
C ASN A 59 3.29 17.75 8.54
N ILE A 60 3.53 18.40 7.39
CA ILE A 60 3.76 17.75 6.10
C ILE A 60 4.96 16.79 6.13
N VAL A 61 6.04 17.12 6.85
CA VAL A 61 7.25 16.28 6.93
C VAL A 61 6.94 14.98 7.68
N LEU A 62 6.15 15.08 8.75
CA LEU A 62 5.69 13.90 9.50
C LEU A 62 4.77 13.03 8.63
N LEU A 63 3.80 13.64 7.93
CA LEU A 63 2.91 12.94 6.99
C LEU A 63 3.69 12.16 5.94
N VAL A 64 4.65 12.83 5.27
CA VAL A 64 5.49 12.20 4.24
C VAL A 64 6.32 11.05 4.81
N THR A 65 6.89 11.23 6.01
CA THR A 65 7.70 10.18 6.66
C THR A 65 6.84 8.94 6.98
N ILE A 66 5.63 9.14 7.49
CA ILE A 66 4.69 8.05 7.79
C ILE A 66 4.26 7.33 6.51
N ILE A 67 3.92 8.08 5.46
CA ILE A 67 3.55 7.51 4.15
C ILE A 67 4.70 6.69 3.56
N LEU A 68 5.93 7.21 3.62
CA LEU A 68 7.11 6.51 3.11
C LEU A 68 7.37 5.22 3.89
N ALA A 69 7.30 5.27 5.22
CA ALA A 69 7.42 4.08 6.06
C ALA A 69 6.31 3.05 5.73
N ALA A 70 5.05 3.50 5.65
CA ALA A 70 3.92 2.66 5.31
C ALA A 70 4.07 1.98 3.94
N ALA A 71 4.47 2.74 2.91
CA ALA A 71 4.72 2.21 1.57
C ALA A 71 5.87 1.21 1.55
N PHE A 72 6.97 1.49 2.27
CA PHE A 72 8.10 0.58 2.36
C PHE A 72 7.73 -0.74 3.03
N PHE A 73 7.05 -0.69 4.18
CA PHE A 73 6.59 -1.91 4.86
C PHE A 73 5.51 -2.64 4.05
N GLY A 74 4.63 -1.89 3.37
CA GLY A 74 3.63 -2.43 2.46
C GLY A 74 4.29 -3.26 1.36
N ASP A 75 5.24 -2.69 0.62
CA ASP A 75 5.96 -3.38 -0.47
C ASP A 75 6.66 -4.66 0.03
N GLN A 76 7.29 -4.61 1.21
CA GLN A 76 7.92 -5.80 1.80
C GLN A 76 6.90 -6.89 2.13
N VAL A 77 5.76 -6.53 2.72
CA VAL A 77 4.68 -7.48 3.03
C VAL A 77 4.08 -8.05 1.74
N GLY A 78 3.80 -7.20 0.76
CA GLY A 78 3.27 -7.61 -0.55
C GLY A 78 4.22 -8.56 -1.28
N PHE A 79 5.52 -8.31 -1.20
CA PHE A 79 6.54 -9.19 -1.76
C PHE A 79 6.59 -10.56 -1.06
N VAL A 80 6.53 -10.59 0.27
CA VAL A 80 6.50 -11.85 1.03
C VAL A 80 5.22 -12.63 0.72
N ILE A 81 4.06 -11.97 0.68
CA ILE A 81 2.79 -12.61 0.31
C ILE A 81 2.88 -13.18 -1.11
N GLY A 82 3.37 -12.41 -2.08
CA GLY A 82 3.55 -12.85 -3.46
C GLY A 82 4.50 -14.04 -3.57
N ARG A 83 5.60 -14.05 -2.80
CA ARG A 83 6.56 -15.16 -2.77
C ARG A 83 5.98 -16.43 -2.15
N VAL A 84 5.25 -16.31 -1.04
CA VAL A 84 4.71 -17.45 -0.29
C VAL A 84 3.48 -18.04 -0.97
N VAL A 85 2.57 -17.20 -1.48
CA VAL A 85 1.31 -17.66 -2.09
C VAL A 85 1.48 -17.98 -3.58
N GLY A 86 2.40 -17.32 -4.28
CA GLY A 86 2.51 -17.37 -5.75
C GLY A 86 2.72 -18.76 -6.32
N ARG A 87 3.84 -19.42 -5.98
CA ARG A 87 4.19 -20.74 -6.56
C ARG A 87 3.24 -21.87 -6.13
N PRO A 88 2.89 -22.01 -4.83
CA PRO A 88 1.93 -23.02 -4.39
C PRO A 88 0.53 -22.88 -5.01
N TYR A 89 0.10 -21.65 -5.33
CA TYR A 89 -1.18 -21.41 -6.01
C TYR A 89 -1.15 -21.84 -7.49
N LEU A 90 -0.04 -21.57 -8.17
CA LEU A 90 0.18 -21.97 -9.56
C LEU A 90 0.34 -23.49 -9.69
N ASP A 91 1.04 -24.13 -8.77
CA ASP A 91 1.27 -25.58 -8.75
C ASP A 91 -0.03 -26.38 -8.51
N LYS A 92 -1.02 -25.80 -7.83
CA LYS A 92 -2.36 -26.40 -7.67
C LYS A 92 -3.17 -26.45 -8.96
N HIS A 93 -2.82 -25.68 -9.99
CA HIS A 93 -3.59 -25.61 -11.23
C HIS A 93 -2.99 -26.47 -12.35
N THR A 94 -3.49 -27.70 -12.48
CA THR A 94 -2.98 -28.72 -13.43
C THR A 94 -3.47 -28.56 -14.88
N SER A 95 -4.09 -27.42 -15.25
CA SER A 95 -4.58 -27.25 -16.63
C SER A 95 -3.41 -27.23 -17.64
N PRO A 96 -3.47 -28.00 -18.74
CA PRO A 96 -2.40 -28.06 -19.74
C PRO A 96 -2.05 -26.70 -20.36
N ARG A 97 -3.03 -25.79 -20.46
CA ARG A 97 -2.81 -24.41 -20.94
C ARG A 97 -2.03 -23.58 -19.93
N MET A 98 -2.34 -23.73 -18.64
CA MET A 98 -1.65 -23.03 -17.55
C MET A 98 -0.18 -23.44 -17.48
N ARG A 99 0.11 -24.76 -17.53
CA ARG A 99 1.50 -25.28 -17.52
C ARG A 99 2.34 -24.73 -18.68
N ARG A 100 1.81 -24.72 -19.91
CA ARG A 100 2.52 -24.11 -21.05
C ARG A 100 2.80 -22.63 -20.87
N MET A 101 1.87 -21.89 -20.23
CA MET A 101 2.06 -20.47 -19.93
C MET A 101 3.11 -20.24 -18.86
N ILE A 102 3.10 -21.04 -17.78
CA ILE A 102 4.11 -21.02 -16.72
C ILE A 102 5.51 -21.31 -17.29
N GLU A 103 5.67 -22.40 -18.05
CA GLU A 103 6.95 -22.76 -18.67
C GLU A 103 7.45 -21.69 -19.65
N ARG A 104 6.54 -21.01 -20.37
CA ARG A 104 6.91 -19.90 -21.28
C ARG A 104 7.40 -18.70 -20.48
N SER A 105 6.74 -18.38 -19.38
CA SER A 105 7.15 -17.30 -18.47
C SER A 105 8.49 -17.63 -17.79
N GLU A 106 8.70 -18.86 -17.33
CA GLU A 106 9.99 -19.29 -16.73
C GLU A 106 11.14 -19.13 -17.72
N ARG A 107 11.00 -19.61 -18.97
CA ARG A 107 12.03 -19.42 -20.00
C ARG A 107 12.30 -17.95 -20.33
N PHE A 108 11.28 -17.09 -20.23
CA PHE A 108 11.44 -15.66 -20.45
C PHE A 108 12.19 -14.99 -19.29
N TYR A 109 11.84 -15.35 -18.04
CA TYR A 109 12.53 -14.87 -16.84
C TYR A 109 13.97 -15.39 -16.76
N GLU A 110 14.26 -16.62 -17.18
CA GLU A 110 15.64 -17.16 -17.25
C GLU A 110 16.52 -16.38 -18.23
N LYS A 111 15.96 -15.99 -19.40
CA LYS A 111 16.71 -15.24 -20.41
C LYS A 111 16.95 -13.78 -20.05
N THR A 112 15.96 -13.14 -19.43
CA THR A 112 15.94 -11.69 -19.23
C THR A 112 16.33 -11.32 -17.79
N GLY A 113 16.22 -12.26 -16.85
CA GLY A 113 16.55 -12.05 -15.44
C GLY A 113 15.81 -10.87 -14.82
N TRP A 114 16.52 -10.10 -14.00
CA TRP A 114 16.01 -8.91 -13.33
C TRP A 114 15.53 -7.81 -14.29
N TRP A 115 16.03 -7.76 -15.53
CA TRP A 115 15.59 -6.79 -16.54
C TRP A 115 14.14 -6.96 -16.96
N ALA A 116 13.57 -8.17 -16.86
CA ALA A 116 12.15 -8.39 -17.14
C ALA A 116 11.24 -7.54 -16.22
N VAL A 117 11.64 -7.38 -14.95
CA VAL A 117 10.86 -6.62 -13.97
C VAL A 117 11.05 -5.12 -14.19
N VAL A 118 12.27 -4.68 -14.50
CA VAL A 118 12.60 -3.27 -14.74
C VAL A 118 11.91 -2.76 -16.01
N ALA A 119 11.89 -3.54 -17.10
CA ALA A 119 11.30 -3.13 -18.36
C ALA A 119 9.76 -3.16 -18.38
N ALA A 120 9.14 -3.84 -17.41
CA ALA A 120 7.68 -3.94 -17.29
C ALA A 120 7.05 -2.87 -16.39
N ARG A 121 7.88 -2.15 -15.63
CA ARG A 121 7.49 -1.02 -14.78
C ARG A 121 7.56 0.28 -15.58
#